data_AF-A0A350CAU3-F1
#
_entry.id   AF-A0A350CAU3-F1
#
_cell.length_a   1.000
_cell.length_b   1.000
_cell.length_c   1.000
_cell.angle_alpha   90.00
_cell.angle_beta   90.00
_cell.angle_gamma   90.00
#
_symmetry.space_group_name_H-M   'P 1'
#
loop_
_entity.id
_entity.type
_entity.pdbx_description
1 polymer ?
#
loop_
_entity_poly.entity_id
_entity_poly.type
_entity_poly.pdbx_seq_one_letter_code
_entity_poly.pdbx_strand_id
1 'polypeptide(L)' 'DFDDLLLLTVKLLTEHPAALQKFQSRYDHVQIDEYQDTNGVQFRLIEMLVKPHRNLCVVGDDDQSI' A
#
# COMPACT_ATOMS: atom_id res chain seq x y z
N ASP A 1 5.88 -17.91 0.96
CA ASP A 1 4.42 -18.09 1.21
C ASP A 1 3.68 -16.87 0.63
N PHE A 2 2.43 -16.61 0.99
CA PHE A 2 1.70 -15.41 0.52
C PHE A 2 2.18 -14.11 1.21
N ASP A 3 2.61 -14.19 2.46
CA ASP A 3 3.10 -13.04 3.23
C ASP A 3 4.42 -12.50 2.64
N ASP A 4 5.27 -13.39 2.13
CA ASP A 4 6.48 -13.04 1.40
C ASP A 4 6.22 -12.11 0.22
N LEU A 5 5.06 -12.21 -0.46
CA LEU A 5 4.75 -11.33 -1.59
C LEU A 5 4.71 -9.87 -1.15
N LEU A 6 4.13 -9.59 0.02
CA LEU A 6 4.05 -8.24 0.58
C LEU A 6 5.39 -7.81 1.16
N LEU A 7 6.03 -8.67 1.96
CA LEU A 7 7.30 -8.37 2.61
C LEU A 7 8.43 -8.11 1.60
N LEU A 8 8.56 -8.97 0.58
CA LEU A 8 9.56 -8.82 -0.47
C LEU A 8 9.26 -7.62 -1.36
N THR A 9 7.99 -7.29 -1.60
CA THR A 9 7.63 -6.07 -2.33
C THR A 9 8.04 -4.82 -1.55
N VAL A 10 7.70 -4.74 -0.26
CA VAL A 10 8.12 -3.61 0.59
C VAL A 10 9.65 -3.49 0.64
N LYS A 11 10.36 -4.62 0.76
CA LYS A 11 11.82 -4.66 0.72
C LYS A 11 12.36 -4.12 -0.60
N LEU A 12 11.88 -4.64 -1.74
CA LEU A 12 12.28 -4.22 -3.08
C LEU A 12 12.08 -2.71 -3.28
N LEU A 13 10.90 -2.19 -2.93
CA LEU A 13 10.58 -0.78 -3.13
C LEU A 13 11.38 0.14 -2.19
N THR A 14 11.82 -0.38 -1.04
CA THR A 14 12.71 0.33 -0.11
C THR A 14 14.14 0.38 -0.66
N GLU A 15 14.64 -0.74 -1.20
CA GLU A 15 16.02 -0.87 -1.70
C GLU A 15 16.20 -0.26 -3.11
N HIS A 16 15.13 -0.15 -3.89
CA HIS A 16 15.15 0.36 -5.26
C HIS A 16 14.17 1.52 -5.49
N PRO A 17 14.52 2.76 -5.10
CA PRO A 17 13.63 3.93 -5.21
C PRO A 17 13.13 4.22 -6.63
N ALA A 18 13.90 3.89 -7.66
CA ALA A 18 13.47 4.05 -9.06
C ALA A 18 12.28 3.14 -9.42
N ALA A 19 12.24 1.92 -8.85
CA ALA A 19 11.10 1.03 -9.00
C ALA A 19 9.87 1.61 -8.30
N LEU A 20 10.04 2.13 -7.08
CA LEU A 20 8.97 2.82 -6.34
C LEU A 20 8.43 4.02 -7.12
N GLN A 21 9.30 4.88 -7.65
CA GLN A 21 8.91 6.04 -8.44
C GLN A 21 8.05 5.66 -9.65
N LYS A 22 8.38 4.55 -10.33
CA LYS A 22 7.58 4.05 -11.46
C LYS A 22 6.13 3.74 -11.05
N PHE A 23 5.90 3.23 -9.84
CA PHE A 23 4.55 2.96 -9.36
C PHE A 23 3.88 4.24 -8.83
N GLN A 24 4.62 5.08 -8.12
CA GLN A 24 4.14 6.39 -7.67
C GLN A 24 3.68 7.28 -8.83
N SER A 25 4.37 7.24 -9.97
CA SER A 25 4.00 8.01 -11.17
C SER A 25 2.92 7.35 -12.03
N ARG A 26 2.57 6.10 -11.72
CA ARG A 26 1.58 5.34 -12.49
C ARG A 26 0.18 5.46 -11.90
N TYR A 27 0.09 5.60 -10.58
CA TYR A 27 -1.17 5.60 -9.85
C TYR A 27 -1.37 6.94 -9.15
N ASP A 28 -1.96 7.89 -9.87
CA ASP A 28 -2.24 9.24 -9.33
C ASP A 28 -3.31 9.22 -8.22
N HIS A 29 -4.16 8.19 -8.18
CA HIS A 29 -5.20 7.98 -7.19
C HIS A 29 -5.23 6.50 -6.79
N VAL A 30 -5.31 6.24 -5.48
CA VAL A 30 -5.38 4.89 -4.93
C VAL A 30 -6.64 4.78 -4.08
N GLN A 31 -7.41 3.71 -4.31
CA GLN A 31 -8.54 3.34 -3.48
C GLN A 31 -8.28 2.00 -2.81
N ILE A 32 -8.55 1.91 -1.51
CA ILE A 32 -8.46 0.68 -0.73
C ILE A 32 -9.85 0.39 -0.17
N ASP A 33 -10.30 -0.83 -0.38
CA ASP A 33 -11.54 -1.37 0.20
C ASP A 33 -11.19 -2.27 1.39
N GLU A 34 -12.16 -2.52 2.26
CA GLU A 34 -12.00 -3.32 3.49
C GLU A 34 -10.78 -2.90 4.33
N TYR A 35 -10.62 -1.59 4.53
CA TYR A 35 -9.44 -1.03 5.18
C TYR A 35 -9.26 -1.50 6.63
N GLN A 36 -10.35 -1.86 7.31
CA GLN A 36 -10.33 -2.40 8.67
C GLN A 36 -9.57 -3.72 8.80
N ASP A 37 -9.45 -4.50 7.71
CA ASP A 37 -8.75 -5.79 7.70
C ASP A 37 -7.28 -5.67 7.29
N THR A 38 -6.78 -4.44 7.07
CA THR A 38 -5.41 -4.24 6.63
C THR A 38 -4.39 -4.39 7.76
N ASN A 39 -3.28 -5.08 7.47
CA ASN A 39 -2.16 -5.26 8.40
C ASN A 39 -1.04 -4.22 8.20
N GLY A 40 -0.08 -4.18 9.13
CA GLY A 40 1.00 -3.18 9.11
C GLY A 40 1.88 -3.19 7.86
N VAL A 41 2.06 -4.35 7.21
CA VAL A 41 2.86 -4.43 5.97
C VAL A 41 2.09 -3.85 4.79
N GLN A 42 0.79 -4.15 4.70
CA GLN A 42 -0.10 -3.56 3.68
C GLN A 42 -0.17 -2.04 3.85
N PHE A 43 -0.37 -1.56 5.09
CA PHE A 43 -0.37 -0.13 5.40
C PHE A 43 0.93 0.55 4.93
N ARG A 44 2.09 -0.03 5.27
CA ARG A 44 3.39 0.51 4.86
C ARG A 44 3.56 0.56 3.34
N LEU A 45 3.13 -0.48 2.64
CA LEU A 45 3.18 -0.52 1.19
C LEU A 45 2.32 0.59 0.57
N ILE A 46 1.08 0.75 1.05
CA ILE A 46 0.15 1.79 0.57
C ILE A 46 0.74 3.18 0.83
N GLU A 47 1.26 3.42 2.05
CA GLU A 47 1.89 4.69 2.42
C GLU A 47 3.06 5.04 1.49
N MET A 48 3.93 4.07 1.18
CA MET A 48 5.04 4.27 0.24
C MET A 48 4.56 4.67 -1.16
N LEU A 49 3.48 4.04 -1.65
CA LEU A 49 2.95 4.28 -2.99
C LEU A 49 2.28 5.65 -3.12
N VAL A 50 1.52 6.09 -2.12
CA VAL A 50 0.76 7.36 -2.21
C VAL A 50 1.55 8.57 -1.73
N LYS A 51 2.73 8.39 -1.13
CA LYS A 51 3.51 9.45 -0.48
C LYS A 51 3.65 10.76 -1.28
N PRO A 52 3.87 10.76 -2.61
CA PRO A 52 4.10 12.00 -3.37
C PRO A 52 2.86 12.87 -3.56
N HIS A 53 1.68 12.26 -3.73
CA HIS A 53 0.44 12.96 -4.09
C HIS A 53 -0.63 12.89 -2.99
N ARG A 54 -0.59 11.88 -2.12
CA ARG A 54 -1.52 11.64 -1.00
C ARG A 54 -2.99 11.52 -1.41
N ASN A 55 -3.24 11.18 -2.67
CA ASN A 55 -4.60 10.90 -3.15
C ASN A 55 -4.97 9.45 -2.81
N LEU A 56 -5.28 9.21 -1.54
CA LEU A 56 -5.73 7.94 -1.02
C LEU A 56 -7.20 8.07 -0.60
N CYS A 57 -8.05 7.17 -1.10
CA CYS A 57 -9.39 6.96 -0.61
C CYS A 57 -9.45 5.59 0.06
N VAL A 58 -9.97 5.51 1.28
CA VAL A 58 -10.15 4.24 1.98
C VAL A 58 -11.63 4.06 2.30
N VAL A 59 -12.11 2.84 2.17
CA VAL A 59 -13.45 2.40 2.55
C VAL A 59 -13.27 1.24 3.51
N GLY A 60 -14.06 1.24 4.57
CA GLY A 60 -14.06 0.19 5.59
C GLY A 60 -15.14 0.42 6.63
N ASP A 61 -15.43 -0.63 7.40
CA ASP A 61 -16.42 -0.63 8.47
C ASP A 61 -15.81 -1.29 9.72
N ASP A 62 -15.61 -0.50 10.77
CA ASP A 62 -14.98 -0.97 12.01
C ASP A 62 -15.80 -2.07 12.71
N ASP A 63 -17.13 -2.10 12.51
CA ASP A 63 -18.03 -3.12 13.08
C ASP A 63 -17.92 -4.48 12.34
N GLN A 64 -17.20 -4.53 11.20
CA GLN A 64 -16.99 -5.73 10.39
C GLN A 64 -15.55 -6.27 10.43
N SER A 65 -14.70 -5.73 11.31
CA SER A 65 -13.38 -6.30 11.55
C SER A 65 -13.51 -7.66 12.26
N ILE A 66 -13.01 -8.73 11.62
CA ILE A 66 -13.10 -10.14 12.10
C ILE A 66 -11.79 -10.70 12.64
#